data_AF-A0A3D4W941-F1
#
_entry.id   AF-A0A3D4W941-F1
#
_cell.length_a   1.000
_cell.length_b   1.000
_cell.length_c   1.000
_cell.angle_alpha   90.00
_cell.angle_beta   90.00
_cell.angle_gamma   90.00
#
_symmetry.space_group_name_H-M   'P 1'
#
loop_
_entity.id
_entity.type
_entity.pdbx_description
1 polymer ?
#
loop_
_entity_poly.entity_id
_entity_poly.type
_entity_poly.pdbx_seq_one_letter_code
_entity_poly.pdbx_strand_id
1 'polypeptide(L)'
;MSFSWLSNGSADSVRLKPWLDPVNSGLSSINGSYNEKQVIARFLADTTVIAVGSLLSFSDLSMGNPVSWHWEFEGGEPAVSTSADPGEIRYNTLGLFNVKLSVTNAFGADSLIREKYIRVVPEVFPNPALDEFYILLGRYSADPAEIRVYNALGRLLYQKENT
;
A
#
# COMPACT_ATOMS: atom_id res chain seq x y z
N MET A 1 23.79 -44.73 -34.31
CA MET A 1 24.36 -43.44 -34.77
C MET A 1 23.87 -42.36 -33.81
N SER A 2 24.76 -41.81 -32.98
CA SER A 2 24.40 -40.74 -32.03
C SER A 2 24.57 -39.38 -32.70
N PHE A 3 23.48 -38.65 -32.90
CA PHE A 3 23.54 -37.29 -33.44
C PHE A 3 24.11 -36.36 -32.37
N SER A 4 25.31 -35.82 -32.61
CA SER A 4 25.94 -34.86 -31.71
C SER A 4 25.35 -33.46 -31.93
N TRP A 5 25.31 -32.68 -30.86
CA TRP A 5 24.76 -31.32 -30.78
C TRP A 5 25.37 -30.29 -31.74
N LEU A 6 26.31 -30.69 -32.60
CA LEU A 6 27.04 -29.83 -33.54
C LEU A 6 26.60 -30.04 -34.99
N SER A 7 25.72 -31.00 -35.27
CA SER A 7 25.32 -31.34 -36.64
C SER A 7 24.38 -30.32 -37.31
N ASN A 8 23.80 -29.38 -36.55
CA ASN A 8 22.68 -28.56 -37.01
C ASN A 8 22.99 -27.05 -37.05
N GLY A 9 24.26 -26.67 -37.24
CA GLY A 9 24.68 -25.27 -37.33
C GLY A 9 25.15 -24.66 -36.00
N SER A 10 25.67 -23.43 -36.07
CA SER A 10 26.41 -22.77 -34.97
C SER A 10 25.61 -21.74 -34.18
N ALA A 11 24.39 -21.38 -34.59
CA ALA A 11 23.52 -20.45 -33.87
C ALA A 11 22.52 -21.20 -32.96
N ASP A 12 22.29 -20.68 -31.75
CA ASP A 12 21.40 -21.30 -30.75
C ASP A 12 19.97 -21.51 -31.26
N SER A 13 19.50 -20.60 -32.12
CA SER A 13 18.21 -20.68 -32.81
C SER A 13 18.08 -21.86 -33.78
N VAL A 14 19.20 -22.45 -34.23
CA VAL A 14 19.21 -23.57 -35.20
C VAL A 14 19.45 -24.91 -34.49
N ARG A 15 20.21 -24.90 -33.38
CA ARG A 15 20.48 -26.09 -32.55
C ARG A 15 19.25 -26.54 -31.76
N LEU A 16 18.43 -25.60 -31.30
CA LEU A 16 17.22 -25.89 -30.50
C LEU A 16 15.97 -26.14 -31.37
N LYS A 17 16.01 -25.79 -32.66
CA LYS A 17 14.85 -25.91 -33.58
C LYS A 17 14.23 -27.31 -33.62
N PRO A 18 14.99 -28.42 -33.74
CA PRO A 18 14.40 -29.76 -33.76
C PRO A 18 13.72 -30.17 -32.45
N TRP A 19 14.06 -29.52 -31.34
CA TRP A 19 13.49 -29.81 -30.00
C TRP A 19 12.32 -28.88 -29.66
N LEU A 20 12.34 -27.63 -30.14
CA LEU A 20 11.28 -26.65 -29.93
C LEU A 20 10.13 -26.80 -30.93
N ASP A 21 10.41 -27.28 -32.14
CA ASP A 21 9.44 -27.49 -33.21
C ASP A 21 9.79 -28.75 -34.04
N PRO A 22 9.61 -29.96 -33.47
CA PRO A 22 10.02 -31.22 -34.11
C PRO A 22 9.28 -31.49 -35.43
N VAL A 23 8.12 -30.86 -35.61
CA VAL A 23 7.26 -31.02 -36.78
C VAL A 23 7.44 -29.87 -37.79
N ASN A 24 8.35 -28.93 -37.53
CA ASN A 24 8.57 -27.73 -38.35
C ASN A 24 7.25 -27.02 -38.70
N SER A 25 6.39 -26.87 -37.69
CA SER A 25 5.07 -26.23 -37.75
C SER A 25 5.13 -24.78 -38.23
N GLY A 26 6.31 -24.13 -38.17
CA GLY A 26 6.49 -22.76 -38.64
C GLY A 26 5.90 -21.71 -37.69
N LEU A 27 5.49 -22.13 -36.49
CA LEU A 27 5.01 -21.25 -35.44
C LEU A 27 6.19 -20.41 -34.92
N SER A 28 6.10 -19.08 -35.10
CA SER A 28 7.07 -18.10 -34.59
C SER A 28 6.84 -17.74 -33.12
N SER A 29 5.73 -18.18 -32.55
CA SER A 29 5.43 -18.12 -31.12
C SER A 29 4.55 -19.30 -30.73
N ILE A 30 4.87 -19.93 -29.60
CA ILE A 30 3.94 -20.78 -28.89
C ILE A 30 3.23 -19.84 -27.91
N ASN A 31 1.91 -19.71 -28.02
CA ASN A 31 1.15 -19.12 -26.93
C ASN A 31 1.33 -20.05 -25.73
N GLY A 32 2.22 -19.68 -24.81
CA GLY A 32 2.23 -20.30 -23.49
C GLY A 32 0.84 -20.20 -22.90
N SER A 33 0.40 -21.21 -22.16
CA SER A 33 -0.81 -21.12 -21.35
C SER A 33 -0.54 -20.14 -20.20
N TYR A 34 -0.54 -18.84 -20.50
CA TYR A 34 -0.53 -17.80 -19.48
C TYR A 34 -1.80 -18.01 -18.67
N ASN A 35 -1.68 -18.40 -17.40
CA ASN A 35 -2.81 -18.40 -16.49
C ASN A 35 -3.41 -16.99 -16.50
N GLU A 36 -4.50 -16.79 -17.25
CA GLU A 36 -5.25 -15.55 -17.41
C GLU A 36 -5.95 -15.20 -16.09
N LYS A 37 -5.14 -14.87 -15.08
CA LYS A 37 -5.65 -14.55 -13.75
C LYS A 37 -5.92 -13.05 -13.69
N GLN A 38 -7.19 -12.69 -13.48
CA GLN A 38 -7.54 -11.34 -13.11
C GLN A 38 -6.77 -10.92 -11.84
N VAL A 39 -6.40 -9.65 -11.79
CA VAL A 39 -5.75 -9.08 -10.62
C VAL A 39 -6.73 -9.06 -9.44
N ILE A 40 -6.22 -9.24 -8.22
CA ILE A 40 -7.01 -9.09 -6.98
C ILE A 40 -6.26 -8.08 -6.12
N ALA A 41 -6.91 -6.95 -5.82
CA ALA A 41 -6.36 -5.88 -5.00
C ALA A 41 -6.27 -6.32 -3.54
N ARG A 42 -5.09 -6.21 -2.93
CA ARG A 42 -4.92 -6.48 -1.50
C ARG A 42 -3.74 -5.69 -0.95
N PHE A 43 -3.89 -5.16 0.25
CA PHE A 43 -2.81 -4.44 0.92
C PHE A 43 -2.90 -4.54 2.45
N LEU A 44 -1.88 -4.03 3.13
CA LEU A 44 -1.88 -3.74 4.57
C LEU A 44 -1.10 -2.47 4.87
N ALA A 45 -1.43 -1.84 5.99
CA ALA A 45 -0.59 -0.85 6.65
C ALA A 45 0.25 -1.55 7.74
N ASP A 46 1.42 -1.01 8.05
CA ASP A 46 2.26 -1.42 9.18
C ASP A 46 1.55 -1.21 10.53
N THR A 47 0.82 -0.10 10.68
CA THR A 47 -0.04 0.22 11.81
C THR A 47 -1.30 0.93 11.34
N THR A 48 -2.38 0.75 12.10
CA THR A 48 -3.68 1.39 11.84
C THR A 48 -4.03 2.47 12.86
N VAL A 49 -3.23 2.62 13.92
CA VAL A 49 -3.38 3.67 14.91
C VAL A 49 -2.05 4.40 15.05
N ILE A 50 -2.04 5.69 14.73
CA ILE A 50 -0.84 6.52 14.76
C ILE A 50 -1.07 7.83 15.50
N ALA A 51 0.00 8.37 16.07
CA ALA A 51 0.02 9.74 16.54
C ALA A 51 0.00 10.71 15.36
N VAL A 52 -0.67 11.85 15.53
CA VAL A 52 -0.72 12.89 14.52
C VAL A 52 0.67 13.36 14.09
N GLY A 53 0.86 13.55 12.79
CA GLY A 53 2.15 13.92 12.20
C GLY A 53 3.14 12.76 12.02
N SER A 54 2.80 11.55 12.48
CA SER A 54 3.63 10.35 12.25
C SER A 54 3.59 9.88 10.79
N LEU A 55 4.64 9.17 10.41
CA LEU A 55 4.78 8.48 9.12
C LEU A 55 4.37 7.03 9.29
N LEU A 56 3.75 6.46 8.26
CA LEU A 56 3.40 5.04 8.20
C LEU A 56 3.58 4.51 6.78
N SER A 57 3.75 3.20 6.64
CA SER A 57 3.99 2.56 5.34
C SER A 57 2.91 1.55 4.98
N PHE A 58 2.67 1.40 3.67
CA PHE A 58 1.73 0.43 3.13
C PHE A 58 2.47 -0.62 2.30
N SER A 59 1.99 -1.86 2.34
CA SER A 59 2.52 -2.95 1.53
C SER A 59 1.43 -3.49 0.60
N ASP A 60 1.75 -3.54 -0.70
CA ASP A 60 0.95 -4.26 -1.68
C ASP A 60 1.06 -5.77 -1.47
N LEU A 61 -0.07 -6.45 -1.48
CA LEU A 61 -0.23 -7.91 -1.41
C LEU A 61 -1.12 -8.42 -2.55
N SER A 62 -1.28 -7.62 -3.60
CA SER A 62 -2.16 -7.92 -4.72
C SER A 62 -1.70 -9.18 -5.46
N MET A 63 -2.67 -9.96 -5.95
CA MET A 63 -2.42 -11.20 -6.69
C MET A 63 -2.70 -11.00 -8.18
N GLY A 64 -2.18 -11.90 -9.02
CA GLY A 64 -2.50 -11.90 -10.46
C GLY A 64 -1.55 -11.05 -11.31
N ASN A 65 -0.31 -10.81 -10.87
CA ASN A 65 0.72 -10.07 -11.61
C ASN A 65 0.25 -8.65 -12.02
N PRO A 66 -0.05 -7.77 -11.05
CA PRO A 66 -0.36 -6.37 -11.34
C PRO A 66 0.77 -5.70 -12.12
N VAL A 67 0.41 -4.82 -13.05
CA VAL A 67 1.34 -4.00 -13.86
C VAL A 67 1.18 -2.50 -13.60
N SER A 68 0.10 -2.10 -12.95
CA SER A 68 -0.09 -0.72 -12.47
C SER A 68 -0.82 -0.67 -11.15
N TRP A 69 -0.54 0.38 -10.38
CA TRP A 69 -1.11 0.67 -9.06
C TRP A 69 -1.61 2.10 -9.03
N HIS A 70 -2.68 2.33 -8.27
CA HIS A 70 -3.17 3.64 -7.91
C HIS A 70 -3.65 3.61 -6.47
N TRP A 71 -2.87 4.27 -5.62
CA TRP A 71 -3.17 4.47 -4.21
C TRP A 71 -3.86 5.80 -3.99
N GLU A 72 -4.87 5.80 -3.13
CA GLU A 72 -5.54 6.99 -2.62
C GLU A 72 -5.52 6.93 -1.08
N PHE A 73 -4.88 7.93 -0.47
CA PHE A 73 -4.73 8.09 0.98
C PHE A 73 -5.55 9.32 1.40
N GLU A 74 -6.80 9.11 1.81
CA GLU A 74 -7.65 10.21 2.25
C GLU A 74 -6.99 10.93 3.43
N GLY A 75 -6.75 12.25 3.33
CA GLY A 75 -6.07 13.01 4.39
C GLY A 75 -4.56 12.71 4.58
N GLY A 76 -3.98 11.85 3.75
CA GLY A 76 -2.55 11.54 3.74
C GLY A 76 -1.72 12.48 2.87
N GLU A 77 -0.43 12.59 3.19
CA GLU A 77 0.58 13.32 2.42
C GLU A 77 1.76 12.40 2.09
N PRO A 78 2.01 12.06 0.81
CA PRO A 78 1.21 12.43 -0.37
C PRO A 78 -0.19 11.78 -0.36
N ALA A 79 -1.16 12.43 -1.00
CA ALA A 79 -2.55 11.96 -1.06
C ALA A 79 -2.77 10.80 -2.06
N VAL A 80 -1.86 10.65 -3.03
CA VAL A 80 -1.92 9.61 -4.06
C VAL A 80 -0.54 9.07 -4.38
N SER A 81 -0.46 7.83 -4.86
CA SER A 81 0.76 7.24 -5.41
C SER A 81 0.45 6.27 -6.54
N THR A 82 1.33 6.15 -7.53
CA THR A 82 1.23 5.18 -8.63
C THR A 82 2.29 4.07 -8.58
N SER A 83 3.11 4.08 -7.54
CA SER A 83 4.12 3.05 -7.30
C SER A 83 3.50 1.84 -6.59
N ALA A 84 4.05 0.64 -6.83
CA ALA A 84 3.69 -0.56 -6.08
C ALA A 84 3.98 -0.40 -4.58
N ASP A 85 5.12 0.23 -4.26
CA ASP A 85 5.49 0.69 -2.93
C ASP A 85 5.27 2.21 -2.87
N PRO A 86 4.23 2.69 -2.17
CA PRO A 86 3.91 4.11 -2.11
C PRO A 86 4.86 4.92 -1.24
N GLY A 87 5.80 4.29 -0.52
CA GLY A 87 6.69 4.95 0.43
C GLY A 87 6.02 5.32 1.75
N GLU A 88 6.56 6.33 2.43
CA GLU A 88 6.00 6.82 3.70
C GLU A 88 4.89 7.84 3.47
N ILE A 89 3.75 7.64 4.12
CA ILE A 89 2.59 8.52 4.09
C ILE A 89 2.43 9.18 5.46
N ARG A 90 2.30 10.51 5.48
CA ARG A 90 2.09 11.29 6.70
C ARG A 90 0.63 11.69 6.86
N TYR A 91 0.10 11.56 8.06
CA TYR A 91 -1.23 12.08 8.39
C TYR A 91 -1.13 13.21 9.41
N ASN A 92 -1.51 14.41 8.99
CA ASN A 92 -1.37 15.62 9.81
C ASN A 92 -2.65 16.04 10.53
N THR A 93 -3.78 15.39 10.27
CA THR A 93 -5.09 15.72 10.85
C THR A 93 -5.61 14.56 11.68
N LEU A 94 -6.28 14.86 12.78
CA LEU A 94 -6.96 13.86 13.60
C LEU A 94 -8.18 13.30 12.86
N GLY A 95 -8.47 12.01 13.06
CA GLY A 95 -9.66 11.41 12.47
C GLY A 95 -9.50 9.96 12.08
N LEU A 96 -10.46 9.50 11.29
CA LEU A 96 -10.49 8.19 10.67
C LEU A 96 -10.43 8.38 9.15
N PHE A 97 -9.49 7.71 8.49
CA PHE A 97 -9.22 7.91 7.08
C PHE A 97 -9.37 6.61 6.29
N ASN A 98 -9.97 6.72 5.11
CA ASN A 98 -10.05 5.60 4.18
C ASN A 98 -8.73 5.48 3.39
N VAL A 99 -8.41 4.25 3.00
CA VAL A 99 -7.30 3.97 2.07
C VAL A 99 -7.82 3.08 0.96
N LYS A 100 -7.48 3.42 -0.28
CA LYS A 100 -7.90 2.65 -1.45
C LYS A 100 -6.70 2.31 -2.31
N LEU A 101 -6.66 1.07 -2.78
CA LEU A 101 -5.71 0.59 -3.78
C LEU A 101 -6.50 0.08 -4.98
N SER A 102 -6.18 0.60 -6.16
CA SER A 102 -6.64 0.06 -7.44
C SER A 102 -5.44 -0.51 -8.20
N VAL A 103 -5.57 -1.72 -8.71
CA VAL A 103 -4.52 -2.41 -9.46
C VAL A 103 -5.06 -2.93 -10.79
N THR A 104 -4.21 -2.95 -11.82
CA THR A 104 -4.60 -3.48 -13.13
C THR A 104 -3.52 -4.38 -13.71
N ASN A 105 -3.93 -5.30 -14.59
CA ASN A 105 -3.08 -6.09 -15.46
C ASN A 105 -3.72 -6.20 -16.86
N ALA A 106 -3.08 -6.93 -17.78
CA ALA A 106 -3.61 -7.12 -19.14
C ALA A 106 -4.96 -7.86 -19.20
N PHE A 107 -5.35 -8.53 -18.11
CA PHE A 107 -6.53 -9.39 -18.03
C PHE A 107 -7.69 -8.77 -17.22
N GLY A 108 -7.48 -7.62 -16.58
CA GLY A 108 -8.51 -6.93 -15.82
C GLY A 108 -7.96 -5.94 -14.79
N ALA A 109 -8.88 -5.42 -13.99
CA ALA A 109 -8.61 -4.46 -12.92
C ALA A 109 -9.44 -4.85 -11.69
N ASP A 110 -8.90 -4.55 -10.51
CA ASP A 110 -9.60 -4.70 -9.23
C ASP A 110 -9.23 -3.55 -8.30
N SER A 111 -10.09 -3.27 -7.32
CA SER A 111 -9.84 -2.24 -6.33
C SER A 111 -10.34 -2.65 -4.95
N LEU A 112 -9.55 -2.33 -3.93
CA LEU A 112 -9.91 -2.53 -2.54
C LEU A 112 -9.92 -1.19 -1.82
N ILE A 113 -11.05 -0.85 -1.19
CA ILE A 113 -11.14 0.24 -0.22
C ILE A 113 -11.21 -0.35 1.19
N ARG A 114 -10.42 0.21 2.11
CA ARG A 114 -10.57 -0.01 3.54
C ARG A 114 -11.11 1.25 4.18
N GLU A 115 -12.37 1.17 4.61
CA GLU A 115 -13.03 2.28 5.28
C GLU A 115 -12.50 2.47 6.70
N LYS A 116 -12.29 3.72 7.11
CA LYS A 116 -11.84 4.12 8.46
C LYS A 116 -10.61 3.32 8.92
N TYR A 117 -9.70 3.06 7.99
CA TYR A 117 -8.61 2.12 8.17
C TYR A 117 -7.48 2.68 9.02
N ILE A 118 -7.17 3.96 8.85
CA ILE A 118 -6.16 4.66 9.64
C ILE A 118 -6.86 5.56 10.66
N ARG A 119 -6.53 5.38 11.93
CA ARG A 119 -6.98 6.21 13.04
C ARG A 119 -5.82 7.07 13.54
N VAL A 120 -5.97 8.38 13.41
CA VAL A 120 -4.98 9.35 13.88
C VAL A 120 -5.43 9.92 15.21
N VAL A 121 -4.59 9.77 16.22
CA VAL A 121 -4.87 10.21 17.59
C VAL A 121 -3.92 11.35 18.01
N PRO A 122 -4.33 12.18 19.00
CA PRO A 122 -3.45 13.18 19.56
C PRO A 122 -2.18 12.56 20.16
N GLU A 123 -1.10 13.34 20.14
CA GLU A 123 0.14 12.98 20.83
C GLU A 123 0.27 13.84 22.10
N VAL A 124 0.62 13.20 23.22
CA VAL A 124 0.73 13.86 24.54
C VAL A 124 2.16 13.79 25.03
N PHE A 125 2.73 14.93 25.36
CA PHE A 125 4.09 15.09 25.87
C PHE A 125 4.05 15.57 27.33
N PRO A 126 4.11 14.66 28.31
CA PRO A 126 4.17 15.04 29.71
C PRO A 126 5.53 15.65 30.06
N ASN A 127 5.54 16.73 30.83
CA ASN A 127 6.74 17.35 31.39
C ASN A 127 6.62 17.47 32.93
N PRO A 128 6.94 16.40 33.67
CA PRO A 128 6.83 16.40 35.14
C PRO A 128 7.74 17.42 35.84
N ALA A 129 8.83 17.87 35.20
CA ALA A 129 9.76 18.83 35.79
C ALA A 129 9.14 20.24 35.91
N LEU A 130 8.17 20.56 35.05
CA LEU A 130 7.44 21.83 35.06
C LEU A 130 5.99 21.69 35.53
N ASP A 131 5.55 20.48 35.90
CA ASP A 131 4.14 20.17 36.18
C ASP A 131 3.18 20.55 35.03
N GLU A 132 3.64 20.33 33.78
CA GLU A 132 2.92 20.68 32.56
C GLU A 132 2.85 19.49 31.59
N PHE A 133 1.97 19.60 30.59
CA PHE A 133 1.93 18.70 29.44
C PHE A 133 1.57 19.47 28.17
N TYR A 134 2.02 18.97 27.02
CA TYR A 134 1.64 19.48 25.71
C TYR A 134 0.82 18.43 24.97
N ILE A 135 -0.21 18.87 24.25
CA ILE A 135 -0.99 18.01 23.35
C ILE A 135 -0.79 18.53 21.92
N LEU A 136 -0.32 17.67 21.03
CA LEU A 136 -0.30 17.95 19.60
C LEU A 136 -1.60 17.43 18.98
N LEU A 137 -2.34 18.34 18.36
CA LEU A 137 -3.58 18.05 17.63
C LEU A 137 -3.39 18.07 16.10
N GLY A 138 -2.17 18.32 15.63
CA GLY A 138 -1.84 18.40 14.20
C GLY A 138 -2.35 19.67 13.51
N ARG A 139 -2.54 19.58 12.19
CA ARG A 139 -3.23 20.60 11.39
C ARG A 139 -4.68 20.68 11.86
N TYR A 140 -5.15 21.92 12.01
CA TYR A 140 -6.49 22.21 12.51
C TYR A 140 -7.54 21.42 11.73
N SER A 141 -8.24 20.52 12.42
CA SER A 141 -9.52 20.01 11.93
C SER A 141 -10.56 21.10 12.16
N ALA A 142 -11.42 21.36 11.18
CA ALA A 142 -12.54 22.29 11.35
C ALA A 142 -13.57 21.78 12.39
N ASP A 143 -13.44 20.52 12.83
CA ASP A 143 -14.30 19.95 13.85
C ASP A 143 -13.93 20.47 15.26
N PRO A 144 -14.92 20.92 16.05
CA PRO A 144 -14.67 21.33 17.43
C PRO A 144 -14.08 20.17 18.23
N ALA A 145 -12.88 20.38 18.76
CA ALA A 145 -12.21 19.41 19.62
C ALA A 145 -12.46 19.77 21.10
N GLU A 146 -12.84 18.78 21.89
CA GLU A 146 -12.98 18.90 23.33
C GLU A 146 -11.82 18.16 24.02
N ILE A 147 -11.10 18.88 24.89
CA ILE A 147 -10.06 18.32 25.74
C ILE A 147 -10.65 18.09 27.13
N ARG A 148 -10.58 16.85 27.62
CA ARG A 148 -10.92 16.49 29.01
C ARG A 148 -9.75 15.78 29.65
N VAL A 149 -9.36 16.22 30.85
CA VAL A 149 -8.29 15.60 31.64
C VAL A 149 -8.90 15.03 32.91
N TYR A 150 -8.61 13.77 33.20
CA TYR A 150 -9.08 13.07 34.39
C TYR A 150 -7.90 12.62 35.24
N ASN A 151 -8.10 12.55 36.57
CA ASN A 151 -7.15 11.87 37.45
C ASN A 151 -7.31 10.34 37.37
N ALA A 152 -6.42 9.59 38.04
CA ALA A 152 -6.45 8.13 38.06
C ALA A 152 -7.73 7.52 38.68
N LEU A 153 -8.53 8.33 39.41
CA LEU A 153 -9.82 7.94 39.99
C LEU A 153 -10.99 8.28 39.06
N GLY A 154 -10.73 8.78 37.85
CA GLY A 154 -11.76 9.18 36.88
C GLY A 154 -12.41 10.54 37.18
N ARG A 155 -11.87 11.34 38.11
CA ARG A 155 -12.37 12.69 38.39
C ARG A 155 -11.85 13.68 37.34
N LEU A 156 -12.75 14.45 36.73
CA LEU A 156 -12.41 15.53 35.80
C LEU A 156 -11.60 16.62 36.52
N LEU A 157 -10.43 16.95 35.97
CA LEU A 157 -9.54 18.01 36.42
C LEU A 157 -9.57 19.23 35.50
N TYR A 158 -9.75 19.01 34.20
CA TYR A 158 -9.73 20.08 33.19
C TYR A 158 -10.67 19.76 32.03
N GLN A 159 -11.33 20.79 31.50
CA GLN A 159 -12.14 20.72 30.29
C GLN A 159 -11.97 22.01 29.47
N LYS A 160 -11.76 21.88 28.16
CA LYS A 160 -11.73 23.01 27.23
C LYS A 160 -12.18 22.60 25.84
N GLU A 161 -13.01 23.43 25.22
CA GLU A 161 -13.37 23.33 23.80
C GLU A 161 -12.49 24.29 22.99
N ASN A 162 -12.06 23.86 21.81
CA ASN A 162 -11.40 24.74 20.85
C ASN A 162 -12.47 25.30 19.90
N THR A 163 -12.84 26.57 20.10
CA THR A 163 -13.58 27.41 19.12
C THR A 163 -12.62 28.02 18.13
#